data_AF-N9V066-F1
#
_entry.id   AF-N9V066-F1
#
_cell.length_a   1.000
_cell.length_b   1.000
_cell.length_c   1.000
_cell.angle_alpha   90.00
_cell.angle_beta   90.00
_cell.angle_gamma   90.00
#
_symmetry.space_group_name_H-M   'P 1'
#
loop_
_entity.id
_entity.type
_entity.pdbx_description
1 polymer ?
#
loop_
_entity_poly.entity_id
_entity_poly.type
_entity_poly.pdbx_seq_one_letter_code
_entity_poly.pdbx_strand_id
1 'polypeptide(L)'
;MERYFEYEDIEYLLANELSENNEYFLRILNAYASSFKDEQKREIYIELIKGIHNNLEDYFREEFIQNMSYWLIENKDLNDLASLYKMTLELSENEYLDNELRDTFFEEQDIHAFSDLWEEMDSDLRTNGIDANIYLLKDLLEIHDTESYIKLNAYGRAEEIYSINDEFQDWLATKKIDDLLVNYPYDLDDYLKEKQTEGLVL
;
A
#
# COMPACT_ATOMS: atom_id res chain seq x y z
N MET A 1 31.67 17.12 -6.62
CA MET A 1 30.44 16.49 -7.12
C MET A 1 29.48 16.59 -5.96
N GLU A 2 28.43 17.38 -6.09
CA GLU A 2 27.39 17.47 -5.06
C GLU A 2 26.65 16.14 -5.03
N ARG A 3 26.46 15.58 -3.83
CA ARG A 3 25.64 14.40 -3.58
C ARG A 3 24.29 14.91 -3.07
N TYR A 4 23.20 14.50 -3.69
CA TYR A 4 21.85 14.97 -3.36
C TYR A 4 21.14 14.03 -2.39
N PHE A 5 21.49 12.74 -2.41
CA PHE A 5 21.03 11.72 -1.47
C PHE A 5 22.23 11.07 -0.77
N GLU A 6 22.10 10.87 0.54
CA GLU A 6 22.98 10.08 1.39
C GLU A 6 22.47 8.63 1.49
N TYR A 7 23.32 7.69 1.88
CA TYR A 7 22.90 6.28 2.01
C TYR A 7 21.83 6.12 3.10
N GLU A 8 21.98 6.87 4.19
CA GLU A 8 21.02 6.94 5.30
C GLU A 8 19.64 7.42 4.81
N ASP A 9 19.58 8.27 3.76
CA ASP A 9 18.31 8.80 3.22
C ASP A 9 17.47 7.75 2.48
N ILE A 10 18.01 6.58 2.14
CA ILE A 10 17.27 5.52 1.44
C ILE A 10 17.58 4.10 1.94
N GLU A 11 18.27 3.93 3.07
CA GLU A 11 18.76 2.62 3.55
C GLU A 11 17.64 1.57 3.71
N TYR A 12 16.52 1.95 4.31
CA TYR A 12 15.35 1.09 4.49
C TYR A 12 14.62 0.72 3.20
N LEU A 13 14.64 1.56 2.16
CA LEU A 13 14.15 1.18 0.83
C LEU A 13 14.93 -0.04 0.28
N LEU A 14 16.16 -0.21 0.75
CA LEU A 14 17.08 -1.24 0.29
C LEU A 14 17.01 -2.51 1.17
N ALA A 15 15.95 -2.68 1.97
CA ALA A 15 15.79 -3.76 2.92
C ALA A 15 15.93 -5.14 2.24
N ASN A 16 17.10 -5.72 2.51
CA ASN A 16 17.58 -7.10 2.43
C ASN A 16 18.08 -7.67 1.07
N GLU A 17 19.34 -8.08 1.16
CA GLU A 17 20.31 -8.57 0.18
C GLU A 17 20.42 -7.76 -1.12
N LEU A 18 21.33 -6.76 -1.14
CA LEU A 18 22.28 -6.53 -2.24
C LEU A 18 23.32 -5.47 -1.80
N SER A 19 24.38 -5.90 -1.13
CA SER A 19 25.52 -5.03 -0.81
C SER A 19 26.24 -4.45 -2.04
N GLU A 20 25.88 -4.87 -3.26
CA GLU A 20 26.30 -4.27 -4.54
C GLU A 20 25.24 -3.35 -5.19
N ASN A 21 23.93 -3.46 -4.87
CA ASN A 21 22.91 -2.61 -5.51
C ASN A 21 22.65 -1.29 -4.78
N ASN A 22 23.06 -1.13 -3.52
CA ASN A 22 22.81 0.11 -2.78
C ASN A 22 23.45 1.35 -3.47
N GLU A 23 24.69 1.21 -3.93
CA GLU A 23 25.34 2.25 -4.73
C GLU A 23 24.66 2.46 -6.09
N TYR A 24 24.09 1.40 -6.67
CA TYR A 24 23.37 1.47 -7.94
C TYR A 24 22.08 2.29 -7.80
N PHE A 25 21.26 2.02 -6.79
CA PHE A 25 20.02 2.75 -6.48
C PHE A 25 20.31 4.24 -6.24
N LEU A 26 21.21 4.55 -5.30
CA LEU A 26 21.64 5.92 -5.03
C LEU A 26 22.13 6.63 -6.28
N ARG A 27 22.91 5.95 -7.13
CA ARG A 27 23.43 6.54 -8.36
C ARG A 27 22.31 6.87 -9.34
N ILE A 28 21.29 6.03 -9.48
CA ILE A 28 20.15 6.30 -10.35
C ILE A 28 19.35 7.50 -9.83
N LEU A 29 18.98 7.50 -8.55
CA LEU A 29 18.20 8.60 -7.98
C LEU A 29 18.94 9.93 -8.08
N ASN A 30 20.26 9.95 -7.79
CA ASN A 30 21.10 11.13 -8.00
C ASN A 30 21.19 11.54 -9.48
N ALA A 31 21.23 10.58 -10.42
CA ALA A 31 21.22 10.87 -11.85
C ALA A 31 19.88 11.49 -12.30
N TYR A 32 18.75 11.04 -11.74
CA TYR A 32 17.45 11.65 -11.96
C TYR A 32 17.36 13.06 -11.40
N ALA A 33 17.76 13.27 -10.14
CA ALA A 33 17.85 14.61 -9.55
C ALA A 33 18.70 15.55 -10.43
N SER A 34 19.87 15.09 -10.88
CA SER A 34 20.76 15.86 -11.76
C SER A 34 20.20 16.10 -13.16
N SER A 35 19.17 15.34 -13.58
CA SER A 35 18.55 15.48 -14.90
C SER A 35 17.55 16.65 -14.98
N PHE A 36 17.07 17.14 -13.84
CA PHE A 36 16.21 18.31 -13.78
C PHE A 36 17.04 19.59 -14.03
N LYS A 37 16.65 20.34 -15.06
CA LYS A 37 17.27 21.64 -15.38
C LYS A 37 16.80 22.77 -14.47
N ASP A 38 15.62 22.59 -13.89
CA ASP A 38 14.96 23.53 -12.99
C ASP A 38 15.32 23.13 -11.56
N GLU A 39 15.86 24.08 -10.81
CA GLU A 39 16.30 23.88 -9.43
C GLU A 39 15.15 23.47 -8.52
N GLN A 40 14.01 24.15 -8.65
CA GLN A 40 12.84 23.90 -7.82
C GLN A 40 12.30 22.50 -8.09
N LYS A 41 12.22 22.07 -9.35
CA LYS A 41 11.82 20.69 -9.69
C LYS A 41 12.79 19.64 -9.15
N ARG A 42 14.09 19.96 -9.10
CA ARG A 42 15.09 19.07 -8.51
C ARG A 42 14.90 18.94 -7.01
N GLU A 43 14.68 20.05 -6.31
CA GLU A 43 14.41 20.06 -4.86
C GLU A 43 13.14 19.29 -4.54
N ILE A 44 12.05 19.50 -5.30
CA ILE A 44 10.81 18.74 -5.12
C ILE A 44 11.02 17.24 -5.32
N TYR A 45 11.76 16.84 -6.36
CA TYR A 45 12.11 15.43 -6.56
C TYR A 45 12.83 14.84 -5.34
N ILE A 46 13.81 15.56 -4.79
CA ILE A 46 14.58 15.11 -3.62
C ILE A 46 13.67 14.96 -2.40
N GLU A 47 12.84 15.96 -2.13
CA GLU A 47 11.90 15.95 -1.01
C GLU A 47 10.87 14.83 -1.10
N LEU A 48 10.32 14.57 -2.30
CA LEU A 48 9.39 13.46 -2.51
C LEU A 48 10.06 12.10 -2.22
N ILE A 49 11.27 11.87 -2.73
CA ILE A 49 12.00 10.62 -2.48
C ILE A 49 12.28 10.43 -0.98
N LYS A 50 12.74 11.48 -0.29
CA LYS A 50 12.98 11.44 1.16
C LYS A 50 11.69 11.22 1.95
N GLY A 51 10.61 11.90 1.56
CA GLY A 51 9.30 11.74 2.18
C GLY A 51 8.77 10.31 2.03
N ILE A 52 8.81 9.77 0.81
CA ILE A 52 8.45 8.38 0.55
C ILE A 52 9.28 7.47 1.45
N HIS A 53 10.60 7.65 1.49
CA HIS A 53 11.47 6.84 2.31
C HIS A 53 11.10 6.84 3.80
N ASN A 54 10.90 8.02 4.38
CA ASN A 54 10.56 8.17 5.79
C ASN A 54 9.25 7.47 6.15
N ASN A 55 8.28 7.46 5.23
CA ASN A 55 7.00 6.80 5.45
C ASN A 55 7.12 5.26 5.49
N LEU A 56 8.23 4.68 5.04
CA LEU A 56 8.40 3.23 4.93
C LEU A 56 9.02 2.58 6.16
N GLU A 57 9.58 3.36 7.09
CA GLU A 57 10.56 2.89 8.08
C GLU A 57 10.06 1.78 9.01
N ASP A 58 8.74 1.63 9.24
CA ASP A 58 8.23 0.68 10.25
C ASP A 58 6.95 -0.10 9.88
N TYR A 59 6.33 0.17 8.72
CA TYR A 59 4.97 -0.32 8.46
C TYR A 59 4.89 -1.46 7.43
N PHE A 60 5.80 -1.50 6.47
CA PHE A 60 5.65 -2.34 5.29
C PHE A 60 6.49 -3.62 5.35
N ARG A 61 5.96 -4.70 4.77
CA ARG A 61 6.75 -5.91 4.53
C ARG A 61 7.88 -5.64 3.54
N GLU A 62 8.98 -6.37 3.74
CA GLU A 62 10.21 -6.24 2.97
C GLU A 62 9.99 -6.39 1.46
N GLU A 63 9.15 -7.34 1.05
CA GLU A 63 8.83 -7.58 -0.36
C GLU A 63 8.17 -6.37 -1.02
N PHE A 64 7.28 -5.68 -0.29
CA PHE A 64 6.64 -4.47 -0.80
C PHE A 64 7.64 -3.31 -0.90
N ILE A 65 8.51 -3.16 0.09
CA ILE A 65 9.60 -2.17 0.10
C ILE A 65 10.53 -2.39 -1.11
N GLN A 66 10.90 -3.64 -1.40
CA GLN A 66 11.70 -3.97 -2.58
C GLN A 66 10.98 -3.59 -3.88
N ASN A 67 9.69 -3.90 -4.01
CA ASN A 67 8.89 -3.52 -5.17
C ASN A 67 8.86 -2.00 -5.37
N MET A 68 8.70 -1.23 -4.29
CA MET A 68 8.77 0.24 -4.35
C MET A 68 10.13 0.74 -4.79
N SER A 69 11.22 0.16 -4.27
CA SER A 69 12.58 0.53 -4.69
C SER A 69 12.80 0.31 -6.18
N TYR A 70 12.39 -0.84 -6.72
CA TYR A 70 12.47 -1.09 -8.16
C TYR A 70 11.64 -0.09 -8.96
N TRP A 71 10.44 0.23 -8.49
CA TRP A 71 9.59 1.21 -9.15
C TRP A 71 10.24 2.62 -9.15
N LEU A 72 10.84 3.05 -8.04
CA LEU A 72 11.50 4.36 -7.90
C LEU A 72 12.72 4.53 -8.82
N ILE A 73 13.42 3.45 -9.20
CA ILE A 73 14.53 3.56 -10.17
C ILE A 73 14.05 3.55 -11.61
N GLU A 74 12.84 3.08 -11.88
CA GLU A 74 12.24 3.07 -13.21
C GLU A 74 11.37 4.32 -13.47
N ASN A 75 10.84 4.95 -12.42
CA ASN A 75 9.97 6.11 -12.50
C ASN A 75 10.61 7.37 -11.92
N LYS A 76 10.43 8.49 -12.63
CA LYS A 76 10.89 9.83 -12.20
C LYS A 76 9.87 10.93 -12.45
N ASP A 77 8.65 10.56 -12.82
CA ASP A 77 7.57 11.53 -13.02
C ASP A 77 7.16 12.11 -11.67
N LEU A 78 7.11 13.44 -11.59
CA LEU A 78 6.84 14.11 -10.32
C LEU A 78 5.39 13.94 -9.87
N ASN A 79 4.44 13.69 -10.79
CA ASN A 79 3.06 13.41 -10.40
C ASN A 79 2.98 12.02 -9.79
N ASP A 80 3.55 11.00 -10.45
CA ASP A 80 3.52 9.63 -9.94
C ASP A 80 4.25 9.54 -8.58
N LEU A 81 5.36 10.27 -8.42
CA LEU A 81 6.07 10.37 -7.14
C LEU A 81 5.24 11.10 -6.06
N ALA A 82 4.47 12.12 -6.41
CA ALA A 82 3.55 12.76 -5.49
C ALA A 82 2.43 11.80 -5.06
N SER A 83 1.84 11.05 -6.00
CA SER A 83 0.85 10.00 -5.69
C SER A 83 1.43 8.94 -4.76
N LEU A 84 2.66 8.47 -5.05
CA LEU A 84 3.35 7.50 -4.22
C LEU A 84 3.65 8.04 -2.82
N TYR A 85 4.09 9.30 -2.71
CA TYR A 85 4.26 9.96 -1.41
C TYR A 85 2.96 9.98 -0.61
N LYS A 86 1.84 10.35 -1.24
CA LYS A 86 0.54 10.38 -0.57
C LYS A 86 0.12 8.99 -0.10
N MET A 87 0.25 7.99 -0.96
CA MET A 87 -0.07 6.60 -0.63
C MET A 87 0.76 6.12 0.56
N THR A 88 2.09 6.27 0.53
CA THR A 88 2.94 5.78 1.62
C THR A 88 2.68 6.53 2.92
N LEU A 89 2.41 7.84 2.85
CA LEU A 89 2.07 8.64 4.02
C LEU A 89 0.78 8.12 4.66
N GLU A 90 -0.30 8.01 3.88
CA GLU A 90 -1.60 7.56 4.34
C GLU A 90 -1.55 6.16 4.96
N LEU A 91 -0.85 5.23 4.29
CA LEU A 91 -0.69 3.87 4.79
C LEU A 91 0.17 3.81 6.06
N SER A 92 1.13 4.72 6.23
CA SER A 92 1.97 4.79 7.43
C SER A 92 1.27 5.44 8.64
N GLU A 93 0.34 6.38 8.40
CA GLU A 93 -0.31 7.18 9.45
C GLU A 93 -1.66 6.60 9.90
N ASN A 94 -2.35 5.86 9.05
CA ASN A 94 -3.69 5.34 9.33
C ASN A 94 -3.67 3.86 9.74
N GLU A 95 -4.70 3.46 10.50
CA GLU A 95 -4.99 2.04 10.68
C GLU A 95 -5.37 1.41 9.32
N TYR A 96 -5.09 0.12 9.12
CA TYR A 96 -5.31 -0.60 7.84
C TYR A 96 -6.76 -0.56 7.31
N LEU A 97 -7.72 -0.06 8.09
CA LEU A 97 -9.13 0.13 7.73
C LEU A 97 -9.51 1.55 7.33
N ASP A 98 -8.59 2.51 7.34
CA ASP A 98 -8.89 3.91 6.98
C ASP A 98 -7.92 4.41 5.91
N ASN A 99 -7.91 3.73 4.77
CA ASN A 99 -7.13 4.10 3.59
C ASN A 99 -7.90 3.80 2.29
N GLU A 100 -7.48 4.47 1.22
CA GLU A 100 -8.11 4.39 -0.12
C GLU A 100 -8.00 2.99 -0.75
N LEU A 101 -7.12 2.10 -0.25
CA LEU A 101 -6.97 0.72 -0.75
C LEU A 101 -7.91 -0.28 -0.08
N ARG A 102 -8.58 0.10 1.02
CA ARG A 102 -9.41 -0.82 1.81
C ARG A 102 -10.43 -1.55 0.96
N ASP A 103 -11.27 -0.82 0.25
CA ASP A 103 -12.40 -1.43 -0.46
C ASP A 103 -11.91 -2.36 -1.57
N THR A 104 -10.84 -1.96 -2.28
CA THR A 104 -10.16 -2.79 -3.28
C THR A 104 -9.59 -4.07 -2.66
N PHE A 105 -8.93 -3.97 -1.51
CA PHE A 105 -8.41 -5.14 -0.78
C PHE A 105 -9.52 -6.11 -0.38
N PHE A 106 -10.62 -5.59 0.19
CA PHE A 106 -11.74 -6.40 0.64
C PHE A 106 -12.44 -7.11 -0.52
N GLU A 107 -12.67 -6.40 -1.62
CA GLU A 107 -13.30 -6.96 -2.83
C GLU A 107 -12.42 -8.04 -3.46
N GLU A 108 -11.13 -7.78 -3.66
CA GLU A 108 -10.25 -8.73 -4.34
C GLU A 108 -9.92 -9.96 -3.50
N GLN A 109 -9.91 -9.84 -2.17
CA GLN A 109 -9.68 -10.95 -1.26
C GLN A 109 -10.96 -11.66 -0.82
N ASP A 110 -12.14 -11.22 -1.27
CA ASP A 110 -13.45 -11.77 -0.90
C ASP A 110 -13.64 -11.79 0.63
N ILE A 111 -13.36 -10.65 1.27
CA ILE A 111 -13.40 -10.47 2.73
C ILE A 111 -14.71 -9.77 3.12
N HIS A 112 -15.39 -10.35 4.12
CA HIS A 112 -16.69 -9.91 4.60
C HIS A 112 -16.69 -9.69 6.11
N ALA A 113 -17.49 -8.75 6.61
CA ALA A 113 -17.82 -8.73 8.03
C ALA A 113 -18.62 -10.00 8.38
N PHE A 114 -18.29 -10.66 9.50
CA PHE A 114 -19.00 -11.86 9.91
C PHE A 114 -20.51 -11.62 10.03
N SER A 115 -20.92 -10.47 10.59
CA SER A 115 -22.33 -10.10 10.77
C SER A 115 -23.10 -10.11 9.46
N ASP A 116 -22.52 -9.51 8.43
CA ASP A 116 -23.17 -9.29 7.14
C ASP A 116 -23.30 -10.62 6.40
N LEU A 117 -22.23 -11.42 6.41
CA LEU A 117 -22.22 -12.75 5.82
C LEU A 117 -23.18 -13.71 6.55
N TRP A 118 -23.29 -13.59 7.88
CA TRP A 118 -24.23 -14.37 8.68
C TRP A 118 -25.69 -14.01 8.35
N GLU A 119 -26.00 -12.72 8.25
CA GLU A 119 -27.34 -12.25 7.88
C GLU A 119 -27.72 -12.68 6.45
N GLU A 120 -26.78 -12.59 5.51
CA GLU A 120 -26.96 -13.11 4.15
C GLU A 120 -27.28 -14.61 4.18
N MET A 121 -26.52 -15.39 4.93
CA MET A 121 -26.72 -16.84 5.01
C MET A 121 -28.00 -17.25 5.74
N ASP A 122 -28.44 -16.53 6.78
CA ASP A 122 -29.74 -16.77 7.42
C ASP A 122 -30.89 -16.46 6.45
N SER A 123 -30.77 -15.38 5.68
CA SER A 123 -31.73 -15.03 4.63
C SER A 123 -31.80 -16.08 3.52
N ASP A 124 -30.65 -16.54 3.04
CA ASP A 124 -30.52 -17.59 2.03
C ASP A 124 -31.15 -18.91 2.51
N LEU A 125 -30.84 -19.31 3.75
CA LEU A 125 -31.43 -20.51 4.36
C LEU A 125 -32.96 -20.43 4.48
N ARG A 126 -33.51 -19.27 4.85
CA ARG A 126 -34.98 -19.08 4.95
C ARG A 126 -35.67 -19.09 3.60
N THR A 127 -34.98 -18.62 2.56
CA THR A 127 -35.53 -18.48 1.21
C THR A 127 -35.43 -19.78 0.42
N ASN A 128 -34.27 -20.44 0.50
CA ASN A 128 -33.90 -21.57 -0.36
C ASN A 128 -33.83 -22.91 0.41
N GLY A 129 -33.94 -22.89 1.75
CA GLY A 129 -33.96 -24.10 2.55
C GLY A 129 -32.68 -24.93 2.39
N ILE A 130 -32.82 -26.21 2.05
CA ILE A 130 -31.68 -27.13 1.90
C ILE A 130 -30.79 -26.80 0.69
N ASP A 131 -31.27 -25.99 -0.25
CA ASP A 131 -30.53 -25.60 -1.45
C ASP A 131 -29.63 -24.36 -1.20
N ALA A 132 -29.68 -23.78 0.01
CA ALA A 132 -28.77 -22.74 0.46
C ALA A 132 -27.31 -23.25 0.58
N ASN A 133 -26.33 -22.35 0.73
CA ASN A 133 -24.93 -22.75 0.92
C ASN A 133 -24.66 -23.34 2.33
N ILE A 134 -25.09 -24.59 2.55
CA ILE A 134 -25.01 -25.29 3.83
C ILE A 134 -23.55 -25.48 4.30
N TYR A 135 -22.60 -25.57 3.37
CA TYR A 135 -21.19 -25.72 3.73
C TYR A 135 -20.63 -24.44 4.34
N LEU A 136 -20.95 -23.28 3.76
CA LEU A 136 -20.56 -21.99 4.32
C LEU A 136 -21.21 -21.76 5.69
N LEU A 137 -22.52 -22.02 5.82
CA LEU A 137 -23.23 -21.95 7.12
C LEU A 137 -22.56 -22.81 8.19
N LYS A 138 -22.13 -24.02 7.82
CA LYS A 138 -21.42 -24.91 8.73
C LYS A 138 -20.09 -24.28 9.19
N ASP A 139 -19.33 -23.72 8.26
CA ASP A 139 -18.04 -23.10 8.60
C ASP A 139 -18.24 -21.87 9.51
N LEU A 140 -19.23 -21.02 9.22
CA LEU A 140 -19.56 -19.85 10.06
C LEU A 140 -19.96 -20.23 11.50
N LEU A 141 -20.60 -21.38 11.68
CA LEU A 141 -20.92 -21.91 13.02
C LEU A 141 -19.69 -22.42 13.78
N GLU A 142 -18.61 -22.75 13.08
CA GLU A 142 -17.37 -23.28 13.65
C GLU A 142 -16.34 -22.17 13.96
N ILE A 143 -16.52 -20.96 13.42
CA ILE A 143 -15.67 -19.79 13.69
C ILE A 143 -15.83 -19.33 15.14
N HIS A 144 -14.70 -18.98 15.76
CA HIS A 144 -14.64 -18.68 17.19
C HIS A 144 -14.82 -17.19 17.50
N ASP A 145 -14.40 -16.30 16.61
CA ASP A 145 -14.56 -14.85 16.76
C ASP A 145 -15.54 -14.27 15.73
N THR A 146 -16.77 -14.03 16.18
CA THR A 146 -17.85 -13.46 15.35
C THR A 146 -17.83 -11.93 15.26
N GLU A 147 -16.90 -11.26 15.95
CA GLU A 147 -16.68 -9.81 15.83
C GLU A 147 -15.70 -9.46 14.69
N SER A 148 -15.12 -10.49 14.05
CA SER A 148 -14.03 -10.36 13.08
C SER A 148 -14.49 -10.36 11.61
N TYR A 149 -13.52 -10.18 10.71
CA TYR A 149 -13.69 -10.33 9.26
C TYR A 149 -13.41 -11.77 8.83
N ILE A 150 -14.12 -12.26 7.83
CA ILE A 150 -14.03 -13.61 7.28
C ILE A 150 -13.66 -13.53 5.81
N LYS A 151 -12.72 -14.37 5.39
CA LYS A 151 -12.33 -14.53 3.98
C LYS A 151 -13.10 -15.70 3.37
N LEU A 152 -13.58 -15.56 2.15
CA LEU A 152 -14.11 -16.68 1.38
C LEU A 152 -13.03 -17.18 0.41
N ASN A 153 -12.74 -18.48 0.46
CA ASN A 153 -11.83 -19.08 -0.50
C ASN A 153 -12.53 -19.39 -1.83
N ALA A 154 -11.76 -19.83 -2.82
CA ALA A 154 -12.27 -20.15 -4.17
C ALA A 154 -13.35 -21.25 -4.22
N TYR A 155 -13.58 -21.98 -3.13
CA TYR A 155 -14.66 -22.97 -3.00
C TYR A 155 -15.91 -22.41 -2.30
N GLY A 156 -15.95 -21.12 -1.98
CA GLY A 156 -17.03 -20.47 -1.24
C GLY A 156 -17.11 -20.94 0.21
N ARG A 157 -15.97 -21.27 0.82
CA ARG A 157 -15.85 -21.75 2.21
C ARG A 157 -15.24 -20.64 3.07
N ALA A 158 -15.66 -20.56 4.33
CA ALA A 158 -15.15 -19.54 5.24
C ALA A 158 -13.73 -19.90 5.73
N GLU A 159 -12.85 -18.91 5.72
CA GLU A 159 -11.53 -18.94 6.33
C GLU A 159 -11.43 -17.81 7.37
N GLU A 160 -11.08 -18.18 8.60
CA GLU A 160 -10.91 -17.23 9.69
C GLU A 160 -9.64 -16.40 9.46
N ILE A 161 -9.77 -15.08 9.64
CA ILE A 161 -8.66 -14.14 9.49
C ILE A 161 -8.08 -13.88 10.88
N TYR A 162 -6.86 -14.37 11.12
CA TYR A 162 -6.17 -14.14 12.41
C TYR A 162 -5.70 -12.69 12.59
N SER A 163 -5.27 -12.06 11.50
CA SER A 163 -4.75 -10.70 11.47
C SER A 163 -5.03 -10.09 10.10
N ILE A 164 -6.04 -9.23 10.05
CA ILE A 164 -6.44 -8.53 8.83
C ILE A 164 -5.36 -7.56 8.34
N ASN A 165 -4.53 -7.04 9.26
CA ASN A 165 -3.35 -6.27 8.90
C ASN A 165 -2.30 -7.13 8.18
N ASP A 166 -2.08 -8.35 8.64
CA ASP A 166 -1.12 -9.25 7.99
C ASP A 166 -1.62 -9.66 6.61
N GLU A 167 -2.91 -9.95 6.45
CA GLU A 167 -3.55 -10.21 5.15
C GLU A 167 -3.42 -9.00 4.21
N PHE A 168 -3.61 -7.78 4.72
CA PHE A 168 -3.45 -6.55 3.93
C PHE A 168 -2.01 -6.36 3.46
N GLN A 169 -1.04 -6.56 4.34
CA GLN A 169 0.39 -6.47 4.01
C GLN A 169 0.82 -7.56 3.02
N ASP A 170 0.32 -8.79 3.18
CA ASP A 170 0.52 -9.87 2.21
C ASP A 170 -0.06 -9.50 0.85
N TRP A 171 -1.27 -8.95 0.81
CA TRP A 171 -1.90 -8.48 -0.41
C TRP A 171 -1.09 -7.36 -1.08
N LEU A 172 -0.68 -6.32 -0.34
CA LEU A 172 0.15 -5.22 -0.86
C LEU A 172 1.43 -5.73 -1.53
N ALA A 173 2.12 -6.68 -0.90
CA ALA A 173 3.35 -7.26 -1.43
C ALA A 173 3.17 -7.96 -2.80
N THR A 174 1.94 -8.39 -3.14
CA THR A 174 1.64 -9.00 -4.44
C THR A 174 1.34 -7.99 -5.55
N LYS A 175 1.16 -6.71 -5.21
CA LYS A 175 0.70 -5.68 -6.15
C LYS A 175 1.85 -4.94 -6.81
N LYS A 176 1.58 -4.49 -8.04
CA LYS A 176 2.42 -3.50 -8.71
C LYS A 176 2.06 -2.12 -8.20
N ILE A 177 3.07 -1.27 -8.02
CA ILE A 177 2.86 0.10 -7.53
C ILE A 177 1.91 0.87 -8.44
N ASP A 178 2.06 0.78 -9.77
CA ASP A 178 1.16 1.46 -10.73
C ASP A 178 -0.31 1.09 -10.52
N ASP A 179 -0.61 -0.17 -10.21
CA ASP A 179 -1.99 -0.64 -10.01
C ASP A 179 -2.57 -0.07 -8.70
N LEU A 180 -1.73 0.15 -7.68
CA LEU A 180 -2.13 0.77 -6.42
C LEU A 180 -2.38 2.27 -6.58
N LEU A 181 -1.51 2.97 -7.32
CA LEU A 181 -1.59 4.42 -7.53
C LEU A 181 -2.87 4.86 -8.25
N VAL A 182 -3.58 3.96 -8.94
CA VAL A 182 -4.91 4.25 -9.52
C VAL A 182 -5.92 4.73 -8.46
N ASN A 183 -5.77 4.28 -7.21
CA ASN A 183 -6.64 4.70 -6.09
C ASN A 183 -6.20 6.03 -5.46
N TYR A 184 -5.06 6.58 -5.88
CA TYR A 184 -4.50 7.83 -5.36
C TYR A 184 -4.44 8.89 -6.46
N PRO A 185 -5.58 9.52 -6.81
CA PRO A 185 -5.63 10.60 -7.80
C PRO A 185 -5.07 11.91 -7.20
N TYR A 186 -3.79 11.89 -6.84
CA TYR A 186 -3.06 12.95 -6.17
C TYR A 186 -1.82 13.29 -6.98
N ASP A 187 -1.70 14.53 -7.44
CA ASP A 187 -0.61 14.93 -8.33
C ASP A 187 0.36 15.94 -7.70
N LEU A 188 1.30 16.44 -8.50
CA LEU A 188 2.29 17.40 -8.04
C LEU A 188 1.66 18.72 -7.58
N ASP A 189 0.59 19.18 -8.24
CA ASP A 189 -0.06 20.44 -7.89
C ASP A 189 -0.76 20.31 -6.52
N ASP A 190 -1.37 19.15 -6.25
CA ASP A 190 -1.92 18.83 -4.93
C ASP A 190 -0.85 18.84 -3.84
N TYR A 191 0.28 18.16 -4.09
CA TYR A 191 1.44 18.16 -3.18
C TYR A 191 1.93 19.57 -2.84
N LEU A 192 2.15 20.40 -3.86
CA LEU A 192 2.66 21.75 -3.66
C LEU A 192 1.67 22.62 -2.87
N LYS A 193 0.38 22.45 -3.10
CA LYS A 193 -0.68 23.15 -2.37
C LYS A 193 -0.74 22.74 -0.89
N GLU A 194 -0.59 21.46 -0.60
CA GLU A 194 -0.50 20.96 0.79
C GLU A 194 0.73 21.54 1.50
N LYS A 195 1.91 21.47 0.88
CA LYS A 195 3.15 22.00 1.48
C LYS A 195 3.13 23.51 1.71
N GLN A 196 2.52 24.27 0.80
CA GLN A 196 2.28 25.70 1.01
C GLN A 196 1.38 25.98 2.23
N THR A 197 0.39 25.11 2.46
CA THR A 197 -0.53 25.23 3.61
C THR A 197 0.16 24.88 4.93
N GLU A 198 1.12 23.95 4.90
CA GLU A 198 1.97 23.56 6.04
C GLU A 198 3.06 24.58 6.39
N GLY A 199 3.19 25.66 5.61
CA GLY A 199 4.19 26.71 5.83
C GLY A 199 5.58 26.38 5.28
N LEU A 200 5.70 25.30 4.50
CA LEU A 200 6.88 25.01 3.70
C LEU A 200 6.90 25.95 2.48
N VAL A 201 7.90 26.82 2.43
CA VAL A 201 8.16 27.67 1.25
C VAL A 201 9.19 26.94 0.39
N LEU A 202 8.71 26.26 -0.65
CA LEU A 202 9.51 25.68 -1.73
C LEU A 202 9.80 26.74 -2.79
#